data_AF-I3S9G1-F1
#
_entry.id   AF-I3S9G1-F1
#
_cell.length_a   1.000
_cell.length_b   1.000
_cell.length_c   1.000
_cell.angle_alpha   90.00
_cell.angle_beta   90.00
_cell.angle_gamma   90.00
#
_symmetry.space_group_name_H-M   'P 1'
#
loop_
_entity.id
_entity.type
_entity.pdbx_description
1 polymer ?
#
loop_
_entity_poly.entity_id
_entity_poly.type
_entity_poly.pdbx_seq_one_letter_code
_entity_poly.pdbx_strand_id
1 'polypeptide(L)'
;MASPAHFDDDFDFGGEIGGRLSGSKRPSPDYDDDDYDNDPFAPKKAKSKAEETTSGVTTGMILSLRESLQSCKDTLATCQNELESAKSEIQGWHSSIQNESVVPTGTTPEPKMLIKYLQELKSSEVSFKEELEKAKKKESAFIVTFAKREQEIAELKSAVRDLKAQLKPPSMQARRLLLDPAVHEEFRRLKNLVEEKDKKVKELQDNIAAVSFTPQSKMGKMLMAKCRTLQEENEEIGNQASEGKIHELTMKLALQKSQCAQFRSQFEGLQKHMEGLTNDVERSNEMVLTSPSFPIFILSIAVYIQF
;
A
#
# COMPACT_ATOMS: atom_id res chain seq x y z
N MET A 1 20.09 16.33 7.65
CA MET A 1 19.93 17.04 6.37
C MET A 1 18.45 17.39 6.26
N ALA A 2 18.08 18.60 6.67
CA ALA A 2 17.97 19.81 5.84
C ALA A 2 16.72 19.75 4.94
N SER A 3 15.80 20.70 5.17
CA SER A 3 14.45 20.88 4.61
C SER A 3 14.37 21.00 3.09
N PRO A 4 13.16 20.96 2.49
CA PRO A 4 12.87 21.67 1.24
C PRO A 4 12.10 22.96 1.51
N ALA A 5 12.59 24.01 0.85
CA ALA A 5 12.10 25.38 0.91
C ALA A 5 10.78 25.58 0.16
N HIS A 6 9.99 26.50 0.70
CA HIS A 6 8.84 27.15 0.08
C HIS A 6 9.36 28.15 -0.96
N PHE A 7 8.97 27.98 -2.22
CA PHE A 7 9.14 28.97 -3.28
C PHE A 7 7.75 29.47 -3.64
N ASP A 8 7.47 30.72 -3.27
CA ASP A 8 6.44 31.55 -3.90
C ASP A 8 7.19 32.59 -4.73
N ASP A 9 7.01 32.55 -6.04
CA ASP A 9 7.41 33.62 -6.97
C ASP A 9 6.15 34.03 -7.75
N ASP A 10 5.41 34.99 -7.20
CA ASP A 10 4.42 35.76 -7.95
C ASP A 10 5.15 36.87 -8.72
N PHE A 11 5.16 36.74 -10.05
CA PHE A 11 5.58 37.79 -10.97
C PHE A 11 4.43 38.79 -11.18
N ASP A 12 4.55 39.96 -10.55
CA ASP A 12 3.73 41.15 -10.84
C ASP A 12 4.47 42.05 -11.84
N PHE A 13 3.84 42.34 -12.99
CA PHE A 13 4.37 43.25 -14.01
C PHE A 13 3.46 44.47 -14.12
N GLY A 14 3.68 45.44 -13.24
CA GLY A 14 3.11 46.78 -13.32
C GLY A 14 4.23 47.82 -13.47
N GLY A 15 4.59 48.15 -14.72
CA GLY A 15 5.52 49.23 -15.05
C GLY A 15 4.79 50.51 -15.47
N GLU A 16 5.03 51.57 -14.67
CA GLU A 16 5.28 53.01 -14.95
C GLU A 16 4.95 53.59 -16.37
N ILE A 17 4.63 54.88 -16.58
CA ILE A 17 5.45 56.08 -16.29
C ILE A 17 4.61 57.39 -16.39
N GLY A 18 4.81 58.31 -15.44
CA GLY A 18 4.88 59.80 -15.60
C GLY A 18 3.58 60.62 -15.64
N GLY A 19 3.39 61.75 -14.93
CA GLY A 19 4.18 62.50 -13.94
C GLY A 19 3.95 64.03 -14.04
N ARG A 20 3.89 64.68 -12.85
CA ARG A 20 4.11 66.14 -12.51
C ARG A 20 2.90 67.09 -12.59
N LEU A 21 2.65 68.05 -11.68
CA LEU A 21 3.20 68.54 -10.39
C LEU A 21 2.13 69.49 -9.78
N SER A 22 1.93 69.55 -8.46
CA SER A 22 1.49 70.79 -7.79
C SER A 22 1.84 70.77 -6.30
N GLY A 23 2.43 71.87 -5.84
CA GLY A 23 3.13 72.00 -4.57
C GLY A 23 2.28 72.55 -3.41
N SER A 24 2.80 72.26 -2.23
CA SER A 24 2.31 72.53 -0.86
C SER A 24 2.22 74.02 -0.47
N LYS A 25 1.24 74.37 0.40
CA LYS A 25 1.41 75.14 1.66
C LYS A 25 0.07 75.38 2.42
N ARG A 26 0.14 75.38 3.76
CA ARG A 26 -0.90 75.75 4.77
C ARG A 26 -0.99 77.29 4.96
N PRO A 27 -1.70 77.84 5.98
CA PRO A 27 -3.14 78.22 6.04
C PRO A 27 -3.38 79.75 6.27
N SER A 28 -4.67 80.15 6.35
CA SER A 28 -5.33 81.44 6.75
C SER A 28 -4.58 82.36 7.74
N PRO A 29 -4.87 83.69 7.86
CA PRO A 29 -6.23 84.25 8.12
C PRO A 29 -6.54 85.65 7.52
N ASP A 30 -7.81 86.08 7.53
CA ASP A 30 -8.12 87.50 7.70
C ASP A 30 -9.45 87.69 8.44
N TYR A 31 -9.43 88.69 9.31
CA TYR A 31 -10.43 89.09 10.31
C TYR A 31 -11.00 90.47 9.93
N ASP A 32 -12.16 90.80 10.52
CA ASP A 32 -12.62 92.16 10.88
C ASP A 32 -12.97 93.14 9.73
N ASP A 33 -13.92 94.05 9.82
CA ASP A 33 -15.02 94.32 10.76
C ASP A 33 -15.94 95.34 10.06
N ASP A 34 -17.20 95.36 10.46
CA ASP A 34 -18.03 96.54 10.74
C ASP A 34 -17.90 97.82 9.89
N ASP A 35 -19.02 98.24 9.29
CA ASP A 35 -19.74 99.38 9.89
C ASP A 35 -21.11 99.60 9.22
N TYR A 36 -22.15 99.52 10.06
CA TYR A 36 -23.49 100.01 9.80
C TYR A 36 -23.51 101.51 10.12
N ASP A 37 -24.11 102.33 9.25
CA ASP A 37 -24.76 103.56 9.72
C ASP A 37 -25.98 103.93 8.86
N ASN A 38 -27.15 103.66 9.43
CA ASN A 38 -28.40 104.36 9.15
C ASN A 38 -28.44 105.57 10.08
N ASP A 39 -28.82 106.76 9.62
CA ASP A 39 -30.10 107.34 10.08
C ASP A 39 -30.51 108.58 9.25
N PRO A 40 -31.80 108.69 8.88
CA PRO A 40 -32.37 109.74 8.06
C PRO A 40 -33.20 110.72 8.89
N PHE A 41 -32.61 111.78 9.49
CA PHE A 41 -33.40 112.89 10.07
C PHE A 41 -32.77 114.30 9.89
N ALA A 42 -33.00 114.86 8.69
CA ALA A 42 -33.42 116.27 8.43
C ALA A 42 -32.42 117.45 8.65
N PRO A 43 -32.66 118.70 8.13
CA PRO A 43 -33.77 119.18 7.28
C PRO A 43 -33.41 120.02 6.01
N LYS A 44 -34.22 119.80 4.97
CA LYS A 44 -34.85 120.73 3.99
C LYS A 44 -34.27 122.13 3.70
N LYS A 45 -34.01 122.39 2.40
CA LYS A 45 -34.51 123.46 1.48
C LYS A 45 -33.41 123.76 0.44
N ALA A 46 -33.62 123.99 -0.86
CA ALA A 46 -34.78 124.04 -1.74
C ALA A 46 -34.30 123.91 -3.20
N LYS A 47 -35.23 123.50 -4.07
CA LYS A 47 -35.21 123.38 -5.54
C LYS A 47 -34.30 124.33 -6.34
N SER A 48 -33.65 123.78 -7.36
CA SER A 48 -33.83 124.20 -8.76
C SER A 48 -33.67 122.98 -9.69
N LYS A 49 -34.69 122.78 -10.54
CA LYS A 49 -34.89 121.64 -11.44
C LYS A 49 -35.09 122.22 -12.82
N ALA A 50 -34.17 121.97 -13.74
CA ALA A 50 -34.38 121.90 -15.20
C ALA A 50 -33.03 121.98 -15.92
N GLU A 51 -32.44 120.83 -16.30
CA GLU A 51 -31.59 120.62 -17.50
C GLU A 51 -30.85 119.26 -17.47
N GLU A 52 -31.53 118.13 -17.18
CA GLU A 52 -30.85 116.81 -17.17
C GLU A 52 -31.72 115.65 -17.70
N THR A 53 -32.93 115.90 -18.20
CA THR A 53 -33.86 114.82 -18.60
C THR A 53 -33.80 114.44 -20.08
N THR A 54 -33.11 115.19 -20.94
CA THR A 54 -32.90 114.83 -22.34
C THR A 54 -31.60 114.04 -22.55
N SER A 55 -30.54 114.42 -21.83
CA SER A 55 -29.21 113.76 -21.87
C SER A 55 -29.24 112.32 -21.35
N GLY A 56 -29.96 112.05 -20.25
CA GLY A 56 -30.07 110.71 -19.66
C GLY A 56 -30.85 109.71 -20.54
N VAL A 57 -31.89 110.17 -21.25
CA VAL A 57 -32.69 109.32 -22.15
C VAL A 57 -31.92 108.95 -23.41
N THR A 58 -31.21 109.90 -24.02
CA THR A 58 -30.31 109.61 -25.15
C THR A 58 -29.15 108.72 -24.77
N THR A 59 -28.58 108.91 -23.57
CA THR A 59 -27.49 108.06 -23.06
C THR A 59 -27.99 106.63 -22.77
N GLY A 60 -29.19 106.46 -22.21
CA GLY A 60 -29.81 105.15 -21.99
C GLY A 60 -30.11 104.39 -23.29
N MET A 61 -30.57 105.07 -24.35
CA MET A 61 -30.76 104.46 -25.67
C MET A 61 -29.43 104.04 -26.30
N ILE A 62 -28.39 104.86 -26.19
CA ILE A 62 -27.05 104.53 -26.70
C ILE A 62 -26.47 103.31 -25.98
N LEU A 63 -26.65 103.21 -24.65
CA LEU A 63 -26.21 102.04 -23.88
C LEU A 63 -26.99 100.78 -24.26
N SER A 64 -28.32 100.87 -24.40
CA SER A 64 -29.16 99.74 -24.83
C SER A 64 -28.79 99.25 -26.23
N LEU A 65 -28.50 100.17 -27.16
CA LEU A 65 -28.04 99.84 -28.51
C LEU A 65 -26.63 99.22 -28.50
N ARG A 66 -25.73 99.69 -27.63
CA ARG A 66 -24.39 99.10 -27.47
C ARG A 66 -24.46 97.70 -26.87
N GLU A 67 -25.30 97.49 -25.86
CA GLU A 67 -25.54 96.19 -25.26
C GLU A 67 -26.18 95.21 -26.27
N SER A 68 -27.17 95.68 -27.03
CA SER A 68 -27.78 94.92 -28.13
C SER A 68 -26.77 94.59 -29.24
N LEU A 69 -25.91 95.55 -29.62
CA LEU A 69 -24.83 95.34 -30.60
C LEU A 69 -23.79 94.34 -30.09
N GLN A 70 -23.42 94.43 -28.80
CA GLN A 70 -22.48 93.51 -28.19
C GLN A 70 -23.06 92.09 -28.11
N SER A 71 -24.33 91.96 -27.70
CA SER A 71 -25.07 90.69 -27.74
C SER A 71 -25.14 90.11 -29.16
N CYS A 72 -25.39 90.95 -30.17
CA CYS A 72 -25.37 90.55 -31.58
C CYS A 72 -23.96 90.07 -32.02
N LYS A 73 -22.90 90.69 -31.52
CA LYS A 73 -21.52 90.30 -31.81
C LYS A 73 -21.14 88.98 -31.15
N ASP A 74 -21.56 88.75 -29.92
CA ASP A 74 -21.29 87.51 -29.17
C ASP A 74 -22.07 86.33 -29.76
N THR A 75 -23.31 86.56 -30.19
CA THR A 75 -24.10 85.57 -30.94
C THR A 75 -23.48 85.24 -32.28
N LEU A 76 -22.99 86.24 -33.04
CA LEU A 76 -22.25 86.01 -34.28
C LEU A 76 -21.00 85.15 -34.05
N ALA A 77 -20.23 85.44 -33.00
CA ALA A 77 -19.03 84.67 -32.67
C ALA A 77 -19.37 83.21 -32.30
N THR A 78 -20.49 83.00 -31.59
CA THR A 78 -20.99 81.65 -31.26
C THR A 78 -21.38 80.90 -32.52
N CYS A 79 -22.16 81.51 -33.41
CA CYS A 79 -22.53 80.92 -34.69
C CYS A 79 -21.32 80.60 -35.57
N GLN A 80 -20.27 81.44 -35.55
CA GLN A 80 -19.03 81.19 -36.28
C GLN A 80 -18.32 79.94 -35.76
N ASN A 81 -18.25 79.75 -34.44
CA ASN A 81 -17.62 78.58 -33.83
C ASN A 81 -18.42 77.30 -34.10
N GLU A 82 -19.75 77.35 -34.01
CA GLU A 82 -20.62 76.23 -34.38
C GLU A 82 -20.47 75.84 -35.85
N LEU A 83 -20.34 76.82 -36.75
CA LEU A 83 -20.10 76.58 -38.17
C LEU A 83 -18.76 75.87 -38.42
N GLU A 84 -17.68 76.32 -37.78
CA GLU A 84 -16.37 75.68 -37.93
C GLU A 84 -16.32 74.28 -37.28
N SER A 85 -17.03 74.08 -36.17
CA SER A 85 -17.23 72.76 -35.56
C SER A 85 -17.97 71.81 -36.51
N ALA A 86 -19.08 72.27 -37.09
CA ALA A 86 -19.86 71.49 -38.05
C ALA A 86 -19.07 71.17 -39.33
N LYS A 87 -18.25 72.12 -39.84
CA LYS A 87 -17.35 71.86 -40.98
C LYS A 87 -16.32 70.77 -40.65
N SER A 88 -15.72 70.84 -39.46
CA SER A 88 -14.74 69.85 -39.01
C SER A 88 -15.36 68.46 -38.87
N GLU A 89 -16.59 68.39 -38.37
CA GLU A 89 -17.36 67.13 -38.28
C GLU A 89 -17.67 66.56 -39.67
N ILE A 90 -18.16 67.37 -40.60
CA ILE A 90 -18.41 66.97 -42.00
C ILE A 90 -17.12 66.47 -42.67
N GLN A 91 -15.99 67.16 -42.47
CA GLN A 91 -14.69 66.74 -42.99
C GLN A 91 -14.25 65.39 -42.39
N GLY A 92 -14.50 65.19 -41.09
CA GLY A 92 -14.28 63.91 -40.43
C GLY A 92 -15.11 62.79 -41.05
N TRP A 93 -16.39 63.04 -41.32
CA TRP A 93 -17.28 62.06 -41.96
C TRP A 93 -16.81 61.72 -43.37
N HIS A 94 -16.39 62.72 -44.16
CA HIS A 94 -15.81 62.48 -45.49
C HIS A 94 -14.57 61.59 -45.43
N SER A 95 -13.67 61.84 -44.47
CA SER A 95 -12.45 61.05 -44.29
C SER A 95 -12.76 59.60 -43.91
N SER A 96 -13.72 59.38 -42.99
CA SER A 96 -14.16 58.04 -42.59
C SER A 96 -14.78 57.27 -43.75
N ILE A 97 -15.66 57.89 -44.53
CA ILE A 97 -16.30 57.26 -45.70
C ILE A 97 -15.26 56.93 -46.78
N GLN A 98 -14.25 57.77 -46.96
CA GLN A 98 -13.20 57.55 -47.95
C GLN A 98 -12.23 56.43 -47.54
N ASN A 99 -12.03 56.22 -46.23
CA ASN A 99 -11.23 55.13 -45.69
C ASN A 99 -11.99 53.79 -45.64
N GLU A 100 -13.32 53.82 -45.73
CA GLU A 100 -14.17 52.62 -45.75
C GLU A 100 -14.14 51.94 -47.14
N SER A 101 -14.00 50.61 -47.18
CA SER A 101 -13.76 49.84 -48.43
C SER A 101 -14.92 49.85 -49.45
N VAL A 102 -16.02 50.56 -49.15
CA VAL A 102 -17.24 50.62 -49.94
C VAL A 102 -17.08 51.49 -51.19
N VAL A 103 -16.04 52.31 -51.27
CA VAL A 103 -15.81 53.26 -52.38
C VAL A 103 -14.72 52.74 -53.34
N PRO A 104 -15.04 52.43 -54.62
CA PRO A 104 -14.03 52.23 -55.65
C PRO A 104 -13.17 53.48 -55.79
N THR A 105 -11.85 53.30 -55.81
CA THR A 105 -10.87 54.38 -55.78
C THR A 105 -11.08 55.33 -56.97
N GLY A 106 -11.52 56.57 -56.70
CA GLY A 106 -11.59 57.64 -57.71
C GLY A 106 -12.97 58.12 -58.15
N THR A 107 -14.08 57.61 -57.60
CA THR A 107 -15.44 58.13 -57.87
C THR A 107 -16.15 58.57 -56.61
N THR A 108 -16.83 59.72 -56.66
CA THR A 108 -17.72 60.20 -55.60
C THR A 108 -18.90 59.21 -55.43
N PRO A 109 -19.05 58.58 -54.26
CA PRO A 109 -20.09 57.58 -54.05
C PRO A 109 -21.48 58.21 -54.15
N GLU A 110 -22.36 57.59 -54.95
CA GLU A 110 -23.73 58.08 -55.10
C GLU A 110 -24.48 57.93 -53.76
N PRO A 111 -25.17 58.97 -53.26
CA PRO A 111 -25.77 58.96 -51.91
C PRO A 111 -26.67 57.75 -51.62
N LYS A 112 -27.36 57.23 -52.64
CA LYS A 112 -28.24 56.05 -52.52
C LYS A 112 -27.48 54.76 -52.15
N MET A 113 -26.26 54.59 -52.65
CA MET A 113 -25.44 53.41 -52.36
C MET A 113 -24.93 53.42 -50.93
N LEU A 114 -24.50 54.57 -50.43
CA LEU A 114 -24.10 54.76 -49.03
C LEU A 114 -25.28 54.56 -48.08
N ILE A 115 -26.46 55.09 -48.41
CA ILE A 115 -27.67 54.89 -47.62
C ILE A 115 -28.02 53.40 -47.54
N LYS A 116 -27.95 52.67 -48.66
CA LYS A 116 -28.22 51.22 -48.69
C LYS A 116 -27.21 50.44 -47.84
N TYR A 117 -25.91 50.73 -47.97
CA TYR A 117 -24.87 50.10 -47.16
C TYR A 117 -25.04 50.39 -45.67
N LEU A 118 -25.31 51.64 -45.29
CA LEU A 118 -25.59 52.01 -43.89
C LEU A 118 -26.82 51.29 -43.34
N GLN A 119 -27.85 51.11 -44.17
CA GLN A 119 -29.05 50.36 -43.79
C GLN A 119 -28.75 48.86 -43.60
N GLU A 120 -27.96 48.26 -44.49
CA GLU A 120 -27.48 46.87 -44.37
C GLU A 120 -26.59 46.70 -43.13
N LEU A 121 -25.63 47.60 -42.91
CA LEU A 121 -24.74 47.62 -41.75
C LEU A 121 -25.55 47.75 -40.46
N LYS A 122 -26.50 48.68 -40.39
CA LYS A 122 -27.41 48.85 -39.26
C LYS A 122 -28.25 47.60 -39.01
N SER A 123 -28.73 46.93 -40.06
CA SER A 123 -29.47 45.67 -39.90
C SER A 123 -28.56 44.55 -39.35
N SER A 124 -27.30 44.48 -39.80
CA SER A 124 -26.33 43.52 -39.31
C SER A 124 -25.94 43.78 -37.86
N GLU A 125 -25.75 45.05 -37.46
CA GLU A 125 -25.47 45.46 -36.09
C GLU A 125 -26.61 45.04 -35.14
N VAL A 126 -27.86 45.28 -35.55
CA VAL A 126 -29.04 44.83 -34.79
C VAL A 126 -29.06 43.31 -34.67
N SER A 127 -28.77 42.58 -35.75
CA SER A 127 -28.73 41.11 -35.72
C SER A 127 -27.65 40.56 -34.78
N PHE A 128 -26.43 41.11 -34.80
CA PHE A 128 -25.35 40.70 -33.91
C PHE A 128 -25.66 41.04 -32.45
N LYS A 129 -26.30 42.18 -32.18
CA LYS A 129 -26.77 42.51 -30.82
C LYS A 129 -27.79 41.49 -30.31
N GLU A 130 -28.73 41.07 -31.14
CA GLU A 130 -29.69 40.03 -30.77
C GLU A 130 -29.02 38.67 -30.51
N GLU A 131 -28.04 38.28 -31.32
CA GLU A 131 -27.28 37.04 -31.12
C GLU A 131 -26.44 37.09 -29.83
N LEU A 132 -25.80 38.22 -29.55
CA LEU A 132 -25.06 38.45 -28.31
C LEU A 132 -25.97 38.33 -27.09
N GLU A 133 -27.15 38.94 -27.13
CA GLU A 133 -28.12 38.83 -26.03
C GLU A 133 -28.66 37.41 -25.87
N LYS A 134 -28.86 36.67 -26.97
CA LYS A 134 -29.19 35.23 -26.90
C LYS A 134 -28.05 34.42 -26.29
N ALA A 135 -26.79 34.71 -26.64
CA ALA A 135 -25.62 34.03 -26.10
C ALA A 135 -25.47 34.29 -24.60
N LYS A 136 -25.58 35.55 -24.15
CA LYS A 136 -25.54 35.91 -22.73
C LYS A 136 -26.64 35.23 -21.91
N LYS A 137 -27.86 35.14 -22.46
CA LYS A 137 -28.97 34.41 -21.82
C LYS A 137 -28.72 32.90 -21.72
N LYS A 138 -28.06 32.31 -22.72
CA LYS A 138 -27.66 30.89 -22.67
C LYS A 138 -26.54 30.67 -21.66
N GLU A 139 -25.55 31.54 -21.64
CA GLU A 139 -24.43 31.49 -20.68
C GLU A 139 -24.94 31.57 -19.24
N SER A 140 -25.82 32.53 -18.93
CA SER A 140 -26.41 32.63 -17.59
C SER A 140 -27.24 31.41 -17.21
N ALA A 141 -28.00 30.83 -18.16
CA ALA A 141 -28.70 29.57 -17.94
C ALA A 141 -27.72 28.41 -17.65
N PHE A 142 -26.60 28.33 -18.38
CA PHE A 142 -25.59 27.29 -18.14
C PHE A 142 -24.94 27.43 -16.76
N ILE A 143 -24.57 28.64 -16.33
CA ILE A 143 -24.00 28.89 -15.01
C ILE A 143 -24.94 28.36 -13.91
N VAL A 144 -26.25 28.66 -13.99
CA VAL A 144 -27.23 28.17 -13.01
C VAL A 144 -27.33 26.64 -13.04
N THR A 145 -27.38 26.02 -14.23
CA THR A 145 -27.43 24.55 -14.32
C THR A 145 -26.16 23.86 -13.81
N PHE A 146 -25.00 24.48 -14.04
CA PHE A 146 -23.72 23.95 -13.57
C PHE A 146 -23.64 24.02 -12.05
N ALA A 147 -23.97 25.16 -11.45
CA ALA A 147 -24.03 25.31 -10.00
C ALA A 147 -24.99 24.30 -9.35
N LYS A 148 -26.16 24.06 -9.97
CA LYS A 148 -27.11 23.05 -9.48
C LYS A 148 -26.55 21.62 -9.57
N ARG A 149 -25.82 21.28 -10.63
CA ARG A 149 -25.16 19.97 -10.79
C ARG A 149 -24.01 19.79 -9.80
N GLU A 150 -23.23 20.84 -9.54
CA GLU A 150 -22.16 20.81 -8.53
C GLU A 150 -22.74 20.61 -7.11
N GLN A 151 -23.85 21.26 -6.80
CA GLN A 151 -24.58 21.05 -5.56
C GLN A 151 -25.06 19.58 -5.44
N GLU A 152 -25.69 19.03 -6.47
CA GLU A 152 -26.15 17.63 -6.48
C GLU A 152 -24.97 16.65 -6.28
N ILE A 153 -23.82 16.91 -6.93
CA ILE A 153 -22.59 16.12 -6.72
C ILE A 153 -22.12 16.21 -5.27
N ALA A 154 -22.17 17.40 -4.65
CA ALA A 154 -21.77 17.58 -3.25
C ALA A 154 -22.71 16.83 -2.29
N GLU A 155 -24.02 16.86 -2.53
CA GLU A 155 -25.04 16.15 -1.77
C GLU A 155 -24.86 14.63 -1.90
N LEU A 156 -24.68 14.11 -3.12
CA LEU A 156 -24.41 12.69 -3.37
C LEU A 156 -23.10 12.23 -2.70
N LYS A 157 -22.04 13.04 -2.78
CA LYS A 157 -20.77 12.76 -2.07
C LYS A 157 -20.99 12.69 -0.56
N SER A 158 -21.86 13.52 0.01
CA SER A 158 -22.20 13.44 1.44
C SER A 158 -22.97 12.17 1.78
N ALA A 159 -24.02 11.85 1.03
CA ALA A 159 -24.81 10.64 1.23
C ALA A 159 -23.94 9.37 1.17
N VAL A 160 -22.97 9.32 0.25
CA VAL A 160 -22.00 8.20 0.18
C VAL A 160 -21.13 8.12 1.44
N ARG A 161 -20.65 9.25 1.98
CA ARG A 161 -19.88 9.24 3.23
C ARG A 161 -20.73 8.74 4.40
N ASP A 162 -21.98 9.18 4.50
CA ASP A 162 -22.90 8.79 5.57
C ASP A 162 -23.27 7.30 5.48
N LEU A 163 -23.60 6.80 4.29
CA LEU A 163 -23.84 5.38 4.06
C LEU A 163 -22.60 4.54 4.37
N LYS A 164 -21.41 5.01 4.00
CA LYS A 164 -20.15 4.33 4.33
C LYS A 164 -19.89 4.32 5.84
N ALA A 165 -20.29 5.37 6.57
CA ALA A 165 -20.23 5.40 8.02
C ALA A 165 -21.23 4.43 8.66
N GLN A 166 -22.46 4.34 8.13
CA GLN A 166 -23.47 3.36 8.57
C GLN A 166 -23.04 1.91 8.29
N LEU A 167 -22.35 1.67 7.17
CA LEU A 167 -21.85 0.34 6.80
C LEU A 167 -20.69 -0.12 7.69
N LYS A 168 -19.96 0.79 8.35
CA LYS A 168 -19.00 0.43 9.40
C LYS A 168 -19.79 0.10 10.68
N PRO A 169 -19.98 -1.17 11.04
CA PRO A 169 -20.83 -1.49 12.18
C PRO A 169 -20.14 -1.00 13.46
N PRO A 170 -20.80 -0.18 14.30
CA PRO A 170 -20.21 0.34 15.53
C PRO A 170 -19.89 -0.77 16.56
N SER A 171 -20.54 -1.94 16.46
CA SER A 171 -20.38 -3.04 17.41
C SER A 171 -20.40 -4.43 16.76
N MET A 172 -19.77 -5.40 17.43
CA MET A 172 -19.75 -6.82 17.03
C MET A 172 -21.16 -7.46 16.96
N GLN A 173 -22.15 -6.92 17.69
CA GLN A 173 -23.53 -7.40 17.66
C GLN A 173 -24.24 -7.06 16.35
N ALA A 174 -24.01 -5.88 15.78
CA ALA A 174 -24.54 -5.53 14.46
C ALA A 174 -23.95 -6.43 13.35
N ARG A 175 -22.68 -6.83 13.48
CA ARG A 175 -22.08 -7.86 12.61
C ARG A 175 -22.77 -9.23 12.73
N ARG A 176 -23.26 -9.60 13.92
CA ARG A 176 -24.04 -10.84 14.12
C ARG A 176 -25.45 -10.78 13.51
N LEU A 177 -26.07 -9.59 13.45
CA LEU A 177 -27.40 -9.39 12.87
C LEU A 177 -27.39 -9.30 11.33
N LEU A 178 -26.26 -8.88 10.74
CA LEU A 178 -26.07 -8.83 9.29
C LEU A 178 -25.64 -10.17 8.68
N LEU A 179 -25.19 -11.12 9.50
CA LEU A 179 -25.08 -12.51 9.09
C LEU A 179 -26.48 -13.13 9.19
N ASP A 180 -26.91 -13.79 8.13
CA ASP A 180 -28.12 -14.60 8.16
C ASP A 180 -28.08 -15.52 9.42
N PRO A 181 -29.16 -15.58 10.22
CA PRO A 181 -29.17 -16.35 11.46
C PRO A 181 -28.72 -17.81 11.30
N ALA A 182 -29.00 -18.45 10.15
CA ALA A 182 -28.54 -19.80 9.87
C ALA A 182 -27.04 -19.85 9.56
N VAL A 183 -26.53 -18.88 8.80
CA VAL A 183 -25.08 -18.75 8.52
C VAL A 183 -24.29 -18.52 9.82
N HIS A 184 -24.77 -17.66 10.71
CA HIS A 184 -24.12 -17.40 12.00
C HIS A 184 -24.08 -18.64 12.90
N GLU A 185 -25.16 -19.43 12.90
CA GLU A 185 -25.21 -20.68 13.66
C GLU A 185 -24.26 -21.74 13.09
N GLU A 186 -24.14 -21.87 11.76
CA GLU A 186 -23.15 -22.75 11.14
C GLU A 186 -21.72 -22.32 11.46
N PHE A 187 -21.41 -21.02 11.42
CA PHE A 187 -20.09 -20.53 11.83
C PHE A 187 -19.80 -20.84 13.30
N ARG A 188 -20.79 -20.72 14.19
CA ARG A 188 -20.63 -21.08 15.60
C ARG A 188 -20.39 -22.58 15.76
N ARG A 189 -21.17 -23.41 15.07
CA ARG A 189 -21.04 -24.87 15.08
C ARG A 189 -19.66 -25.29 14.57
N LEU A 190 -19.20 -24.72 13.45
CA LEU A 190 -17.88 -24.95 12.88
C LEU A 190 -16.77 -24.54 13.84
N LYS A 191 -16.89 -23.36 14.47
CA LYS A 191 -15.92 -22.89 15.46
C LYS A 191 -15.82 -23.85 16.65
N ASN A 192 -16.94 -24.24 17.23
CA ASN A 192 -16.98 -25.20 18.34
C ASN A 192 -16.39 -26.55 17.93
N LEU A 193 -16.69 -27.03 16.72
CA LEU A 193 -16.14 -28.28 16.19
C LEU A 193 -14.62 -28.20 16.02
N VAL A 194 -14.08 -27.07 15.55
CA VAL A 194 -12.63 -26.86 15.46
C VAL A 194 -12.00 -26.89 16.85
N GLU A 195 -12.54 -26.14 17.81
CA GLU A 195 -12.04 -26.12 19.20
C GLU A 195 -12.07 -27.53 19.84
N GLU A 196 -13.13 -28.31 19.60
CA GLU A 196 -13.24 -29.68 20.07
C GLU A 196 -12.18 -30.60 19.43
N LYS A 197 -11.97 -30.49 18.12
CA LYS A 197 -10.95 -31.28 17.41
C LYS A 197 -9.54 -30.89 17.82
N ASP A 198 -9.24 -29.60 18.02
CA ASP A 198 -7.95 -29.14 18.52
C ASP A 198 -7.66 -29.69 19.92
N LYS A 199 -8.67 -29.70 20.80
CA LYS A 199 -8.56 -30.34 22.11
C LYS A 199 -8.27 -31.84 21.98
N LYS A 200 -8.98 -32.54 21.08
CA LYS A 200 -8.75 -33.98 20.82
C LYS A 200 -7.35 -34.25 20.28
N VAL A 201 -6.85 -33.42 19.37
CA VAL A 201 -5.48 -33.52 18.83
C VAL A 201 -4.47 -33.35 19.95
N LYS A 202 -4.66 -32.36 20.82
CA LYS A 202 -3.77 -32.14 21.96
C LYS A 202 -3.79 -33.33 22.94
N GLU A 203 -4.97 -33.83 23.29
CA GLU A 203 -5.10 -35.04 24.14
C GLU A 203 -4.40 -36.26 23.53
N LEU A 204 -4.54 -36.48 22.22
CA LEU A 204 -3.87 -37.58 21.53
C LEU A 204 -2.35 -37.38 21.46
N GLN A 205 -1.87 -36.16 21.25
CA GLN A 205 -0.44 -35.83 21.29
C GLN A 205 0.14 -36.05 22.69
N ASP A 206 -0.57 -35.63 23.73
CA ASP A 206 -0.16 -35.83 25.13
C ASP A 206 -0.15 -37.32 25.49
N ASN A 207 -1.14 -38.10 25.05
CA ASN A 207 -1.16 -39.55 25.23
C ASN A 207 -0.01 -40.25 24.49
N ILE A 208 0.27 -39.84 23.25
CA ILE A 208 1.43 -40.36 22.51
C ILE A 208 2.71 -40.02 23.25
N ALA A 209 2.87 -38.78 23.71
CA ALA A 209 4.05 -38.37 24.48
C ALA A 209 4.20 -39.19 25.77
N ALA A 210 3.10 -39.41 26.50
CA ALA A 210 3.08 -40.18 27.74
C ALA A 210 3.42 -41.66 27.55
N VAL A 211 2.97 -42.28 26.45
CA VAL A 211 3.19 -43.72 26.17
C VAL A 211 4.46 -43.95 25.33
N SER A 212 4.98 -42.90 24.67
CA SER A 212 6.18 -43.01 23.84
C SER A 212 7.41 -43.28 24.70
N PHE A 213 7.93 -44.50 24.57
CA PHE A 213 9.26 -44.81 25.06
C PHE A 213 10.28 -43.97 24.29
N THR A 214 11.06 -43.17 25.01
CA THR A 214 12.15 -42.37 24.44
C THR A 214 13.48 -43.00 24.86
N PRO A 215 14.21 -43.67 23.95
CA PRO A 215 15.50 -44.32 24.27
C PRO A 215 16.53 -43.37 24.88
N GLN A 216 16.42 -42.07 24.60
CA GLN A 216 17.32 -41.02 25.04
C GLN A 216 16.96 -40.43 26.42
N SER A 217 15.75 -40.64 26.93
CA SER A 217 15.37 -40.18 28.27
C SER A 217 16.17 -40.91 29.34
N LYS A 218 16.31 -40.32 30.54
CA LYS A 218 17.02 -40.95 31.67
C LYS A 218 16.45 -42.33 32.00
N MET A 219 15.13 -42.46 32.02
CA MET A 219 14.44 -43.74 32.24
C MET A 219 14.65 -44.69 31.05
N GLY A 220 14.54 -44.21 29.81
CA GLY A 220 14.74 -45.04 28.62
C GLY A 220 16.16 -45.58 28.48
N LYS A 221 17.17 -44.75 28.74
CA LYS A 221 18.58 -45.19 28.79
C LYS A 221 18.82 -46.25 29.85
N MET A 222 18.23 -46.10 31.04
CA MET A 222 18.33 -47.08 32.12
C MET A 222 17.65 -48.40 31.75
N LEU A 223 16.46 -48.36 31.13
CA LEU A 223 15.77 -49.55 30.66
C LEU A 223 16.58 -50.28 29.59
N MET A 224 17.10 -49.55 28.58
CA MET A 224 17.95 -50.15 27.53
C MET A 224 19.25 -50.72 28.09
N ALA A 225 19.86 -50.07 29.08
CA ALA A 225 21.02 -50.61 29.78
C ALA A 225 20.68 -51.91 30.49
N LYS A 226 19.55 -51.96 31.21
CA LYS A 226 19.07 -53.17 31.88
C LYS A 226 18.74 -54.31 30.90
N CYS A 227 18.16 -53.98 29.74
CA CYS A 227 17.93 -54.97 28.68
C CYS A 227 19.25 -55.55 28.14
N ARG A 228 20.27 -54.70 27.93
CA ARG A 228 21.60 -55.15 27.50
C ARG A 228 22.27 -56.05 28.55
N THR A 229 22.26 -55.65 29.82
CA THR A 229 22.86 -56.46 30.90
C THR A 229 22.16 -57.80 31.05
N LEU A 230 20.81 -57.84 31.01
CA LEU A 230 20.07 -59.10 31.05
C LEU A 230 20.34 -59.99 29.84
N GLN A 231 20.61 -59.40 28.67
CA GLN A 231 20.97 -60.14 27.47
C GLN A 231 22.39 -60.75 27.59
N GLU A 232 23.35 -59.97 28.09
CA GLU A 232 24.72 -60.43 28.39
C GLU A 232 24.71 -61.54 29.45
N GLU A 233 23.96 -61.39 30.54
CA GLU A 233 23.80 -62.41 31.58
C GLU A 233 23.20 -63.71 31.02
N ASN A 234 22.18 -63.62 30.16
CA ASN A 234 21.58 -64.80 29.53
C ASN A 234 22.55 -65.50 28.58
N GLU A 235 23.35 -64.74 27.82
CA GLU A 235 24.39 -65.29 26.95
C GLU A 235 25.46 -65.99 27.77
N GLU A 236 25.92 -65.39 28.87
CA GLU A 236 26.89 -65.97 29.79
C GLU A 236 26.36 -67.26 30.44
N ILE A 237 25.11 -67.27 30.92
CA ILE A 237 24.47 -68.49 31.45
C ILE A 237 24.42 -69.59 30.38
N GLY A 238 24.08 -69.23 29.14
CA GLY A 238 24.10 -70.15 28.00
C GLY A 238 25.50 -70.71 27.74
N ASN A 239 26.52 -69.85 27.76
CA ASN A 239 27.91 -70.22 27.57
C ASN A 239 28.38 -71.16 28.68
N GLN A 240 28.20 -70.80 29.95
CA GLN A 240 28.57 -71.64 31.11
C GLN A 240 27.89 -73.01 31.08
N ALA A 241 26.61 -73.06 30.71
CA ALA A 241 25.89 -74.34 30.57
C ALA A 241 26.51 -75.22 29.47
N SER A 242 26.89 -74.62 28.34
CA SER A 242 27.53 -75.33 27.23
C SER A 242 28.96 -75.79 27.58
N GLU A 243 29.75 -74.93 28.21
CA GLU A 243 31.13 -75.20 28.62
C GLU A 243 31.18 -76.27 29.72
N GLY A 244 30.29 -76.21 30.71
CA GLY A 244 30.19 -77.21 31.77
C GLY A 244 29.92 -78.61 31.23
N LYS A 245 29.00 -78.72 30.27
CA LYS A 245 28.69 -80.00 29.60
C LYS A 245 29.87 -80.51 28.78
N ILE A 246 30.58 -79.62 28.08
CA ILE A 246 31.79 -79.97 27.32
C ILE A 246 32.90 -80.46 28.25
N HIS A 247 33.14 -79.78 29.37
CA HIS A 247 34.15 -80.17 30.35
C HIS A 247 33.86 -81.54 30.97
N GLU A 248 32.62 -81.79 31.38
CA GLU A 248 32.18 -83.08 31.92
C GLU A 248 32.40 -84.23 30.91
N LEU A 249 31.98 -84.02 29.65
CA LEU A 249 32.20 -84.99 28.58
C LEU A 249 33.69 -85.22 28.32
N THR A 250 34.50 -84.18 28.40
CA THR A 250 35.97 -84.26 28.24
C THR A 250 36.61 -85.10 29.35
N MET A 251 36.19 -84.91 30.61
CA MET A 251 36.66 -85.73 31.74
C MET A 251 36.25 -87.20 31.59
N LYS A 252 34.98 -87.47 31.22
CA LYS A 252 34.49 -88.84 30.96
C LYS A 252 35.28 -89.50 29.84
N LEU A 253 35.57 -88.77 28.76
CA LEU A 253 36.40 -89.26 27.65
C LEU A 253 37.83 -89.58 28.10
N ALA A 254 38.46 -88.73 28.90
CA ALA A 254 39.80 -88.96 29.43
C ALA A 254 39.87 -90.20 30.33
N LEU A 255 38.87 -90.37 31.22
CA LEU A 255 38.76 -91.55 32.07
C LEU A 255 38.61 -92.84 31.23
N GLN A 256 37.73 -92.82 30.23
CA GLN A 256 37.54 -93.94 29.31
C GLN A 256 38.82 -94.29 28.55
N LYS A 257 39.57 -93.29 28.07
CA LYS A 257 40.88 -93.50 27.43
C LYS A 257 41.87 -94.17 28.38
N SER A 258 41.93 -93.76 29.64
CA SER A 258 42.79 -94.36 30.68
C SER A 258 42.40 -95.80 30.96
N GLN A 259 41.11 -96.08 31.15
CA GLN A 259 40.60 -97.45 31.35
C GLN A 259 40.90 -98.35 30.14
N CYS A 260 40.69 -97.86 28.91
CA CYS A 260 41.08 -98.59 27.70
C CYS A 260 42.58 -98.88 27.67
N ALA A 261 43.44 -97.95 28.09
CA ALA A 261 44.88 -98.16 28.17
C ALA A 261 45.25 -99.22 29.24
N GLN A 262 44.59 -99.20 30.40
CA GLN A 262 44.76 -100.20 31.45
C GLN A 262 44.34 -101.60 30.97
N PHE A 263 43.15 -101.72 30.35
CA PHE A 263 42.71 -103.00 29.79
C PHE A 263 43.67 -103.51 28.73
N ARG A 264 44.14 -102.66 27.81
CA ARG A 264 45.16 -103.07 26.81
C ARG A 264 46.44 -103.58 27.48
N SER A 265 46.94 -102.89 28.50
CA SER A 265 48.11 -103.32 29.27
C SER A 265 47.88 -104.64 30.01
N GLN A 266 46.72 -104.83 30.62
CA GLN A 266 46.34 -106.10 31.25
C GLN A 266 46.25 -107.25 30.24
N PHE A 267 45.63 -107.02 29.07
CA PHE A 267 45.56 -108.01 27.99
C PHE A 267 46.95 -108.34 27.45
N GLU A 268 47.81 -107.35 27.25
CA GLU A 268 49.20 -107.57 26.82
C GLU A 268 49.99 -108.39 27.86
N GLY A 269 49.80 -108.10 29.15
CA GLY A 269 50.38 -108.88 30.25
C GLY A 269 49.88 -110.33 30.27
N LEU A 270 48.58 -110.54 30.09
CA LEU A 270 47.97 -111.88 29.99
C LEU A 270 48.48 -112.64 28.76
N GLN A 271 48.60 -111.97 27.62
CA GLN A 271 49.15 -112.55 26.39
C GLN A 271 50.59 -113.01 26.61
N LYS A 272 51.45 -112.16 27.21
CA LYS A 272 52.83 -112.52 27.56
C LYS A 272 52.90 -113.71 28.51
N HIS A 273 52.02 -113.76 29.51
CA HIS A 273 51.95 -114.90 30.44
C HIS A 273 51.50 -116.19 29.73
N MET A 274 50.52 -116.09 28.83
CA MET A 274 50.05 -117.22 28.01
C MET A 274 51.16 -117.74 27.08
N GLU A 275 51.86 -116.84 26.37
CA GLU A 275 53.02 -117.20 25.54
C GLU A 275 54.11 -117.89 26.37
N GLY A 276 54.40 -117.40 27.57
CA GLY A 276 55.32 -118.05 28.50
C GLY A 276 54.89 -119.47 28.86
N LEU A 277 53.61 -119.66 29.21
CA LEU A 277 53.07 -120.99 29.54
C LEU A 277 53.08 -121.93 28.32
N THR A 278 52.75 -121.42 27.12
CA THR A 278 52.85 -122.18 25.87
C THR A 278 54.28 -122.64 25.63
N ASN A 279 55.27 -121.75 25.79
CA ASN A 279 56.68 -122.10 25.66
C ASN A 279 57.12 -123.14 26.71
N ASP A 280 56.66 -123.04 27.95
CA ASP A 280 56.97 -124.01 29.01
C ASP A 280 56.34 -125.38 28.73
N VAL A 281 55.12 -125.42 28.19
CA VAL A 281 54.46 -126.66 27.74
C VAL A 281 55.24 -127.28 26.57
N GLU A 282 55.63 -126.49 25.56
CA GLU A 282 56.45 -126.97 24.43
C GLU A 282 57.79 -127.54 24.92
N ARG A 283 58.47 -126.84 25.83
CA ARG A 283 59.73 -127.29 26.44
C ARG A 283 59.55 -128.57 27.25
N SER A 284 58.48 -128.65 28.05
CA SER A 284 58.14 -129.86 28.83
C SER A 284 57.89 -131.05 27.90
N ASN A 285 57.14 -130.83 26.82
CA ASN A 285 56.86 -131.84 25.80
C ASN A 285 58.13 -132.29 25.07
N GLU A 286 59.04 -131.38 24.74
CA GLU A 286 60.34 -131.68 24.13
C GLU A 286 61.25 -132.48 25.08
N MET A 287 61.28 -132.15 26.38
CA MET A 287 62.00 -132.92 27.39
C MET A 287 61.46 -134.35 27.54
N VAL A 288 60.13 -134.53 27.45
CA VAL A 288 59.52 -135.87 27.47
C VAL A 288 59.91 -136.67 26.23
N LEU A 289 59.85 -136.08 25.04
CA LEU A 289 60.23 -136.73 23.77
C LEU A 289 61.71 -137.13 23.72
N THR A 290 62.59 -136.32 24.30
CA THR A 290 64.05 -136.55 24.32
C THR A 290 64.52 -137.43 25.48
N SER A 291 63.63 -137.78 26.42
CA SER A 291 63.97 -138.64 27.54
C SER A 291 64.38 -140.05 27.06
N PRO A 292 65.51 -140.59 27.54
CA PRO A 292 66.00 -141.92 27.12
C PRO A 292 65.00 -143.05 27.43
N SER A 293 64.07 -142.82 28.35
CA SER A 293 62.99 -143.73 28.71
C SER A 293 61.80 -143.69 27.74
N PHE A 294 61.68 -142.65 26.92
CA PHE A 294 60.52 -142.42 26.05
C PHE A 294 60.34 -143.51 24.96
N PRO A 295 61.41 -143.95 24.25
CA PRO A 295 61.28 -145.05 23.29
C PRO A 295 60.84 -146.35 23.95
N ILE A 296 61.31 -146.61 25.18
CA ILE A 296 60.95 -147.78 25.98
C ILE A 296 59.47 -147.72 26.36
N PHE A 297 58.99 -146.54 26.76
CA PHE A 297 57.60 -146.32 27.12
C PHE A 297 56.64 -146.50 25.92
N ILE A 298 57.00 -145.94 24.75
CA ILE A 298 56.25 -146.15 23.50
C ILE A 298 56.25 -147.62 23.10
N LEU A 299 57.38 -148.32 23.19
CA LEU A 299 57.47 -149.76 22.94
C LEU A 299 56.58 -150.56 23.91
N SER A 300 56.55 -150.20 25.18
CA SER A 300 55.70 -150.87 26.17
C SER A 300 54.21 -150.67 25.88
N ILE A 301 53.80 -149.49 25.41
CA ILE A 301 52.42 -149.23 24.98
C ILE A 301 52.11 -149.97 23.67
N ALA A 302 53.02 -149.97 22.70
CA ALA A 302 52.84 -150.69 21.43
C ALA A 302 52.72 -152.20 21.65
N VAL A 303 53.51 -152.76 22.57
CA VAL A 303 53.38 -154.18 22.99
C VAL A 303 52.05 -154.42 23.70
N TYR A 304 51.60 -153.51 24.56
CA TYR A 304 50.32 -153.64 25.27
C TYR A 304 49.11 -153.55 24.34
N ILE A 305 49.21 -152.82 23.22
CA ILE A 305 48.14 -152.68 22.20
C ILE A 305 48.20 -153.82 21.16
N GLN A 306 49.33 -154.53 21.03
CA GLN A 306 49.45 -155.74 20.18
C GLN A 306 49.03 -157.04 20.89
N PHE A 307 48.53 -156.94 22.12
CA PHE A 307 47.69 -157.95 22.78
C PHE A 307 46.22 -157.54 22.73
#